data_AF-A0A349QVY5-F1
#
_entry.id   AF-A0A349QVY5-F1
#
_cell.length_a   1.000
_cell.length_b   1.000
_cell.length_c   1.000
_cell.angle_alpha   90.00
_cell.angle_beta   90.00
_cell.angle_gamma   90.00
#
_symmetry.space_group_name_H-M   'P 1'
#
loop_
_entity.id
_entity.type
_entity.pdbx_description
1 polymer ?
#
loop_
_entity_poly.entity_id
_entity_poly.type
_entity_poly.pdbx_seq_one_letter_code
_entity_poly.pdbx_strand_id
1 'polypeptide(L)' 'MNAIKETNFNFENQTAFYRGKVRDVYTIADTYLAMVASDRIS' A
#
# COMPACT_ATOMS: atom_id res chain seq x y z
N MET A 1 -17.06 13.73 -1.93
CA MET A 1 -16.48 12.49 -1.36
C MET A 1 -15.06 12.37 -1.91
N ASN A 2 -14.04 12.29 -1.07
CA ASN A 2 -12.65 12.20 -1.51
C ASN A 2 -12.24 10.73 -1.55
N ALA A 3 -11.95 10.23 -2.75
CA ALA A 3 -11.57 8.84 -2.95
C ALA A 3 -10.06 8.65 -2.74
N ILE A 4 -9.68 7.61 -2.00
CA ILE A 4 -8.29 7.20 -1.84
C ILE A 4 -7.91 6.36 -3.06
N LYS A 5 -7.38 7.04 -4.09
CA LYS A 5 -6.91 6.38 -5.31
C LYS A 5 -5.62 5.60 -5.07
N GLU A 6 -4.74 6.09 -4.20
CA GLU A 6 -3.46 5.48 -3.88
C GLU A 6 -2.90 6.06 -2.58
N THR A 7 -1.87 5.39 -2.08
CA THR A 7 -1.09 5.81 -0.92
C THR A 7 0.39 5.85 -1.29
N ASN A 8 1.11 6.77 -0.64
CA ASN A 8 2.54 7.00 -0.83
C ASN A 8 3.22 7.14 0.54
N PHE A 9 2.95 6.18 1.43
CA PHE A 9 3.62 6.11 2.72
C PHE A 9 5.06 5.65 2.57
N ASN A 10 5.91 6.09 3.49
CA ASN A 10 7.27 5.59 3.65
C ASN A 10 7.41 5.13 5.09
N PHE A 11 7.51 3.83 5.30
CA PHE A 11 7.70 3.24 6.61
C PHE A 11 9.18 3.04 6.90
N GLU A 12 9.56 3.13 8.17
CA GLU A 12 10.91 2.75 8.61
C GLU A 12 11.13 1.26 8.31
N ASN A 13 12.32 0.91 7.82
CA ASN A 13 12.67 -0.46 7.41
C ASN A 13 11.78 -1.06 6.31
N GLN A 14 11.09 -0.22 5.50
CA GLN A 14 10.37 -0.72 4.31
C GLN A 14 11.35 -1.35 3.32
N THR A 15 11.10 -2.61 2.95
CA THR A 15 11.95 -3.36 2.03
C THR A 15 11.34 -3.48 0.64
N ALA A 16 10.01 -3.41 0.52
CA ALA A 16 9.33 -3.43 -0.77
C ALA A 16 8.00 -2.66 -0.77
N PHE A 17 7.61 -2.21 -1.96
CA PHE A 17 6.30 -1.63 -2.22
C PHE A 17 5.70 -2.21 -3.50
N TYR A 18 4.43 -2.59 -3.46
CA TYR A 18 3.67 -3.08 -4.59
C TYR A 18 2.32 -2.37 -4.70
N ARG A 19 2.04 -1.78 -5.87
CA ARG A 19 0.75 -1.19 -6.21
C ARG A 19 -0.05 -2.15 -7.08
N GLY A 20 -1.03 -2.82 -6.48
CA GLY A 20 -1.97 -3.69 -7.17
C GLY A 20 -3.15 -2.90 -7.77
N LYS A 21 -4.08 -3.61 -8.43
CA LYS A 21 -5.27 -2.98 -9.05
C LYS A 21 -6.11 -2.19 -8.05
N VAL A 22 -6.37 -2.77 -6.88
CA VAL A 22 -7.28 -2.19 -5.86
C VAL A 22 -6.65 -2.04 -4.47
N ARG A 23 -5.36 -2.40 -4.33
CA ARG A 23 -4.63 -2.36 -3.05
C ARG A 23 -3.20 -1.90 -3.24
N ASP A 24 -2.69 -1.21 -2.24
CA ASP A 24 -1.28 -0.85 -2.10
C ASP A 24 -0.69 -1.69 -0.96
N VAL A 25 0.48 -2.29 -1.15
CA VAL A 25 1.11 -3.24 -0.22
C VAL A 25 2.53 -2.80 0.09
N TYR A 26 2.87 -2.72 1.36
CA TYR A 26 4.18 -2.34 1.88
C TYR A 26 4.75 -3.49 2.69
N THR A 27 5.95 -3.95 2.33
CA THR A 27 6.71 -4.92 3.11
C THR A 27 7.67 -4.19 4.03
N ILE A 28 7.65 -4.52 5.31
CA ILE A 28 8.42 -3.84 6.36
C ILE A 28 9.26 -4.89 7.09
N ALA A 29 10.58 -4.66 7.12
CA ALA A 29 11.58 -5.52 7.76
C ALA A 29 11.46 -7.00 7.36
N ASP A 30 11.02 -7.27 6.13
CA ASP A 30 10.73 -8.62 5.59
C ASP A 30 9.84 -9.51 6.47
N THR A 31 9.13 -8.91 7.43
CA THR A 31 8.37 -9.61 8.48
C THR A 31 6.92 -9.16 8.51
N TYR A 32 6.68 -7.86 8.32
CA TYR A 32 5.35 -7.27 8.36
C TYR A 32 4.88 -6.85 6.97
N LEU A 33 3.58 -7.00 6.74
CA LEU A 33 2.90 -6.51 5.55
C LEU A 33 1.81 -5.52 5.96
N ALA A 34 1.92 -4.28 5.50
CA ALA A 34 0.86 -3.30 5.59
C ALA A 34 0.13 -3.21 4.25
N MET A 35 -1.16 -3.49 4.25
CA MET A 35 -2.00 -3.49 3.05
C MET A 35 -3.10 -2.45 3.18
N VAL A 36 -3.15 -1.53 2.22
CA VAL A 36 -4.20 -0.49 2.16
C VAL A 36 -5.15 -0.83 1.02
N ALA A 37 -6.43 -0.99 1.35
CA ALA A 37 -7.49 -1.08 0.35
C ALA A 37 -7.79 0.33 -0.18
N SER A 38 -7.66 0.51 -1.49
CA SER A 38 -7.97 1.76 -2.18
C SER A 38 -9.41 1.76 -2.68
N ASP A 39 -9.92 2.95 -3.04
CA ASP A 39 -11.23 3.09 -3.70
C ASP A 39 -11.17 2.79 -5.21
N ARG A 40 -10.05 2.27 -5.72
CA ARG A 40 -9.95 1.84 -7.12
C ARG A 40 -10.84 0.61 -7.35
N ILE A 41 -11.50 0.58 -8.49
CA ILE A 41 -12.30 -0.56 -8.98
C ILE A 41 -11.68 -1.08 -10.28
N SER A 42 -11.75 -2.39 -10.51
CA SER A 42 -11.26 -3.04 -11.75
C SER A 42 -12.42 -3.47 -12.64
#